data_AF-A0A936XFN6-F1
#
_entry.id   AF-A0A936XFN6-F1
#
_cell.length_a   1.000
_cell.length_b   1.000
_cell.length_c   1.000
_cell.angle_alpha   90.00
_cell.angle_beta   90.00
_cell.angle_gamma   90.00
#
_symmetry.space_group_name_H-M   'P 1'
#
loop_
_entity.id
_entity.type
_entity.pdbx_description
1 polymer ?
#
loop_
_entity_poly.entity_id
_entity_poly.type
_entity_poly.pdbx_seq_one_letter_code
_entity_poly.pdbx_strand_id
1 'polypeptide(L)'
;MHEIGHSYGTNELYAPPPFNWYDEEMMGFDMMGNSHLATNFMGYHRYRYGWLPFLKEEPRIIYLTNQQTYSVTLTPLSANKGINVVLIPDRRVSKDSLELPSKLWGIEICQDVQGEEQYFAGKGEKMFSEGDRLLIYTVEYPELPDKKAIRLFPKKEFNKDTDRWRNVYLYSDKEIFDNPGSPMTVEIHKMANNNYQLLITVKPR
;
A
#
# COMPACT_ATOMS: atom_id res chain seq x y z
N MET A 1 19.36 -2.20 0.08
CA MET A 1 18.02 -2.34 0.69
C MET A 1 17.24 -3.45 0.01
N HIS A 2 17.07 -3.43 -1.31
CA HIS A 2 16.45 -4.50 -2.10
C HIS A 2 16.93 -5.92 -1.74
N GLU A 3 18.23 -6.21 -1.83
CA GLU A 3 18.81 -7.51 -1.45
C GLU A 3 18.58 -7.92 0.01
N ILE A 4 18.42 -6.93 0.91
CA ILE A 4 18.08 -7.21 2.30
C ILE A 4 16.67 -7.81 2.36
N GLY A 5 15.73 -7.31 1.54
CA GLY A 5 14.37 -7.87 1.45
C GLY A 5 14.38 -9.36 1.05
N HIS A 6 15.20 -9.74 0.08
CA HIS A 6 15.39 -11.16 -0.26
C HIS A 6 15.95 -11.98 0.90
N SER A 7 16.83 -11.40 1.71
CA SER A 7 17.36 -12.07 2.92
C SER A 7 16.27 -12.31 3.99
N TYR A 8 15.17 -11.55 3.96
CA TYR A 8 13.96 -11.77 4.78
C TYR A 8 12.89 -12.64 4.09
N GLY A 9 13.19 -13.21 2.91
CA GLY A 9 12.31 -14.13 2.18
C GLY A 9 11.16 -13.45 1.44
N THR A 10 11.36 -12.22 0.99
CA THR A 10 10.43 -11.50 0.11
C THR A 10 10.88 -11.61 -1.34
N ASN A 11 9.94 -11.94 -2.23
CA ASN A 11 10.16 -12.06 -3.66
C ASN A 11 10.04 -10.70 -4.34
N GLU A 12 10.43 -10.68 -5.61
CA GLU A 12 10.22 -9.54 -6.50
C GLU A 12 8.73 -9.26 -6.71
N LEU A 13 8.36 -7.98 -6.75
CA LEU A 13 7.00 -7.52 -7.03
C LEU A 13 6.79 -7.11 -8.50
N TYR A 14 7.88 -6.95 -9.24
CA TYR A 14 7.86 -6.73 -10.69
C TYR A 14 7.70 -8.06 -11.45
N ALA A 15 7.06 -8.03 -12.62
CA ALA A 15 6.91 -9.22 -13.45
C ALA A 15 8.28 -9.65 -14.03
N PRO A 16 8.53 -10.96 -14.27
CA PRO A 16 9.72 -11.40 -14.98
C PRO A 16 9.67 -10.99 -16.47
N PRO A 17 10.81 -10.63 -17.09
CA PRO A 17 10.87 -10.16 -18.48
C PRO A 17 10.42 -11.23 -19.50
N PRO A 18 9.92 -10.81 -20.68
CA PRO A 18 9.80 -9.43 -21.17
C PRO A 18 8.51 -8.73 -20.67
N PHE A 19 8.63 -7.58 -20.00
CA PHE A 19 7.48 -6.81 -19.51
C PHE A 19 7.50 -5.34 -19.95
N ASN A 20 6.31 -4.75 -20.04
CA ASN A 20 6.10 -3.34 -20.34
C ASN A 20 6.16 -2.54 -19.04
N TRP A 21 7.23 -1.79 -18.87
CA TRP A 21 7.56 -0.99 -17.68
C TRP A 21 6.57 0.14 -17.35
N TYR A 22 5.53 0.36 -18.15
CA TYR A 22 4.53 1.39 -17.88
C TYR A 22 3.28 0.89 -17.14
N ASP A 23 3.08 -0.43 -17.04
CA ASP A 23 1.81 -1.03 -16.58
C ASP A 23 1.91 -1.69 -15.20
N GLU A 24 3.03 -1.54 -14.49
CA GLU A 24 3.24 -2.24 -13.22
C GLU A 24 2.81 -1.40 -12.02
N GLU A 25 1.66 -1.79 -11.47
CA GLU A 25 0.92 -1.14 -10.37
C GLU A 25 1.80 -0.76 -9.16
N MET A 26 2.89 -1.47 -8.90
CA MET A 26 3.73 -1.35 -7.70
C MET A 26 5.01 -0.52 -7.88
N MET A 27 5.32 -0.03 -9.09
CA MET A 27 6.62 0.59 -9.35
C MET A 27 6.85 1.83 -8.50
N GLY A 28 8.01 1.85 -7.84
CA GLY A 28 8.46 2.96 -7.01
C GLY A 28 7.79 3.08 -5.64
N PHE A 29 6.74 2.33 -5.34
CA PHE A 29 6.11 2.35 -4.01
C PHE A 29 6.73 1.37 -3.02
N ASP A 30 7.34 0.29 -3.52
CA ASP A 30 8.07 -0.68 -2.70
C ASP A 30 9.46 -0.98 -3.28
N MET A 31 10.43 -1.12 -2.38
CA MET A 31 11.81 -1.50 -2.69
C MET A 31 11.92 -2.79 -3.51
N MET A 32 10.99 -3.74 -3.34
CA MET A 32 10.91 -5.00 -4.08
C MET A 32 10.19 -4.88 -5.43
N GLY A 33 9.60 -3.71 -5.72
CA GLY A 33 9.03 -3.40 -7.02
C GLY A 33 10.05 -2.74 -7.95
N ASN A 34 10.68 -1.66 -7.49
CA ASN A 34 11.77 -1.01 -8.24
C ASN A 34 12.67 -0.24 -7.27
N SER A 35 13.87 -0.76 -7.02
CA SER A 35 14.83 -0.18 -6.07
C SER A 35 15.45 1.15 -6.51
N HIS A 36 15.33 1.51 -7.79
CA HIS A 36 15.79 2.78 -8.34
C HIS A 36 14.79 3.92 -8.10
N LEU A 37 13.50 3.59 -7.97
CA LEU A 37 12.41 4.54 -7.78
C LEU A 37 11.92 4.59 -6.34
N ALA A 38 11.89 3.44 -5.68
CA ALA A 38 11.41 3.33 -4.33
C ALA A 38 12.46 3.85 -3.34
N THR A 39 12.01 4.74 -2.46
CA THR A 39 12.85 5.23 -1.38
C THR A 39 13.01 4.22 -0.25
N ASN A 40 12.05 3.29 -0.08
CA ASN A 40 12.05 2.31 0.99
C ASN A 40 11.04 1.16 0.74
N PHE A 41 10.93 0.25 1.72
CA PHE A 41 9.89 -0.77 1.79
C PHE A 41 8.56 -0.19 2.28
N MET A 42 7.45 -0.69 1.74
CA MET A 42 6.10 -0.43 2.22
C MET A 42 5.93 -0.87 3.67
N GLY A 43 4.91 -0.30 4.32
CA GLY A 43 4.62 -0.53 5.73
C GLY A 43 4.43 -2.01 6.07
N TYR A 44 3.76 -2.78 5.19
CA TYR A 44 3.59 -4.22 5.37
C TYR A 44 4.91 -5.00 5.40
N HIS A 45 5.86 -4.71 4.50
CA HIS A 45 7.16 -5.36 4.52
C HIS A 45 7.94 -5.00 5.79
N ARG A 46 7.94 -3.71 6.20
CA ARG A 46 8.57 -3.30 7.46
C ARG A 46 7.95 -3.98 8.67
N TYR A 47 6.64 -4.20 8.66
CA TYR A 47 5.95 -4.98 9.69
C TYR A 47 6.45 -6.41 9.74
N ARG A 48 6.45 -7.10 8.59
CA ARG A 48 6.88 -8.50 8.46
C ARG A 48 8.34 -8.69 8.88
N TYR A 49 9.21 -7.73 8.58
CA TYR A 49 10.62 -7.77 8.99
C TYR A 49 10.84 -7.40 10.46
N GLY A 50 9.79 -6.99 11.19
CA GLY A 50 9.87 -6.57 12.59
C GLY A 50 10.39 -5.14 12.80
N TRP A 51 10.53 -4.34 11.73
CA TRP A 51 11.01 -2.96 11.78
C TRP A 51 9.89 -1.96 12.13
N LEU A 52 8.63 -2.38 11.94
CA LEU A 52 7.44 -1.66 12.38
C LEU A 52 6.71 -2.53 13.43
N PRO A 53 7.28 -2.73 14.64
CA PRO A 53 6.72 -3.66 15.60
C PRO A 53 5.36 -3.17 16.09
N PHE A 54 4.46 -4.11 16.34
CA PHE A 54 3.22 -3.83 17.06
C PHE A 54 3.55 -3.57 18.52
N LEU A 55 3.38 -2.33 18.97
CA LEU A 55 3.47 -1.94 20.37
C LEU A 55 2.06 -1.73 20.90
N LYS A 56 1.64 -2.51 21.90
CA LYS A 56 0.25 -2.47 22.39
C LYS A 56 -0.20 -1.07 22.85
N GLU A 57 0.73 -0.31 23.43
CA GLU A 57 0.45 1.03 23.99
C GLU A 57 0.54 2.15 22.95
N GLU A 58 1.35 1.97 21.91
CA GLU A 58 1.54 2.93 20.81
C GLU A 58 1.57 2.18 19.47
N PRO A 59 0.44 1.59 19.05
CA PRO A 59 0.42 0.72 17.89
C PRO A 59 0.71 1.53 16.63
N ARG A 60 1.72 1.12 15.87
CA ARG A 60 1.99 1.67 14.53
C ARG A 60 1.20 0.98 13.43
N ILE A 61 0.60 -0.15 13.78
CA ILE A 61 -0.20 -1.00 12.92
C ILE A 61 -1.43 -1.42 13.70
N ILE A 62 -2.58 -1.41 13.04
CA ILE A 62 -3.82 -1.93 13.64
C ILE A 62 -4.46 -2.97 12.73
N TYR A 63 -5.14 -3.92 13.35
CA TYR A 63 -5.97 -4.91 12.67
C TYR A 63 -7.44 -4.60 12.89
N LEU A 64 -8.21 -4.46 11.81
CA LEU A 64 -9.66 -4.29 11.89
C LEU A 64 -10.34 -5.58 11.48
N THR A 65 -10.89 -6.30 12.46
CA THR A 65 -11.46 -7.64 12.25
C THR A 65 -12.96 -7.73 12.51
N ASN A 66 -13.53 -6.77 13.22
CA ASN A 66 -14.94 -6.77 13.57
C ASN A 66 -15.74 -5.95 12.57
N GLN A 67 -16.97 -6.38 12.32
CA GLN A 67 -17.90 -5.69 11.43
C GLN A 67 -18.43 -4.43 12.12
N GLN A 68 -17.75 -3.31 11.90
CA GLN A 68 -18.15 -1.99 12.37
C GLN A 68 -17.47 -0.90 11.53
N THR A 69 -17.86 0.34 11.78
CA THR A 69 -17.19 1.52 11.24
C THR A 69 -16.14 2.03 12.23
N TYR A 70 -14.94 2.26 11.73
CA TYR A 70 -13.80 2.79 12.47
C TYR A 70 -13.43 4.16 11.95
N SER A 71 -13.12 5.08 12.87
CA SER A 71 -12.49 6.36 12.56
C SER A 71 -10.99 6.24 12.89
N VAL A 72 -10.13 6.23 11.89
CA VAL A 72 -8.68 6.02 12.03
C VAL A 72 -7.91 7.20 11.47
N THR A 73 -7.07 7.83 12.28
CA THR A 73 -6.08 8.79 11.80
C THR A 73 -4.81 8.04 11.38
N LEU A 74 -4.56 8.02 10.09
CA LEU A 74 -3.38 7.44 9.46
C LEU A 74 -2.28 8.51 9.38
N THR A 75 -1.07 8.14 9.79
CA THR A 75 0.12 8.99 9.79
C THR A 75 1.17 8.48 8.79
N PRO A 76 2.02 9.37 8.22
CA PRO A 76 3.09 8.99 7.31
C PRO A 76 3.99 7.90 7.88
N LEU A 77 4.59 7.04 7.06
CA LEU A 77 5.45 5.97 7.55
C LEU A 77 6.77 6.49 8.14
N SER A 78 7.18 7.71 7.78
CA SER A 78 8.25 8.46 8.45
C SER A 78 7.89 8.97 9.86
N ALA A 79 6.60 8.99 10.22
CA ALA A 79 6.18 9.45 11.54
C ALA A 79 6.57 8.44 12.62
N ASN A 80 7.18 8.94 13.69
CA ASN A 80 7.60 8.11 14.82
C ASN A 80 6.42 7.61 15.69
N LYS A 81 5.22 8.16 15.48
CA LYS A 81 4.02 7.91 16.29
C LYS A 81 2.76 7.86 15.43
N GLY A 82 1.70 7.27 15.99
CA GLY A 82 0.41 7.11 15.33
C GLY A 82 0.33 5.84 14.49
N ILE A 83 -0.80 5.65 13.82
CA ILE A 83 -1.06 4.47 12.98
C ILE A 83 -0.48 4.72 11.59
N ASN A 84 0.52 3.95 11.18
CA ASN A 84 1.09 4.06 9.85
C ASN A 84 0.41 3.13 8.83
N VAL A 85 -0.08 1.98 9.31
CA VAL A 85 -0.67 0.94 8.46
C VAL A 85 -1.94 0.38 9.11
N VAL A 86 -3.01 0.27 8.31
CA VAL A 86 -4.21 -0.49 8.70
C VAL A 86 -4.22 -1.80 7.93
N LEU A 87 -4.39 -2.90 8.65
CA LEU A 87 -4.51 -4.25 8.08
C LEU A 87 -5.90 -4.82 8.33
N ILE A 88 -6.50 -5.37 7.28
CA ILE A 88 -7.87 -5.89 7.31
C ILE A 88 -7.84 -7.27 6.66
N PRO A 89 -8.13 -8.35 7.41
CA PRO A 89 -8.19 -9.69 6.81
C PRO A 89 -9.24 -9.77 5.72
N ASP A 90 -8.90 -10.43 4.62
CA ASP A 90 -9.85 -10.74 3.56
C ASP A 90 -11.03 -11.56 4.13
N ARG A 91 -12.23 -11.46 3.53
CA ARG A 91 -13.43 -12.13 4.05
C ARG A 91 -13.26 -13.64 4.19
N ARG A 92 -12.39 -14.22 3.35
CA ARG A 92 -12.08 -15.66 3.32
C ARG A 92 -11.17 -16.13 4.46
N VAL A 93 -10.58 -15.21 5.24
CA VAL A 93 -9.74 -15.55 6.39
C VAL A 93 -10.61 -15.66 7.65
N SER A 94 -10.70 -16.85 8.23
CA SER A 94 -11.43 -17.09 9.48
C SER A 94 -10.73 -16.44 10.68
N LYS A 95 -11.46 -16.17 11.78
CA LYS A 95 -10.85 -15.65 13.02
C LYS A 95 -9.82 -16.62 13.62
N ASP A 96 -9.97 -17.91 13.36
CA ASP A 96 -9.08 -18.97 13.86
C ASP A 96 -7.80 -19.12 13.01
N SER A 97 -7.67 -18.40 11.90
CA SER A 97 -6.50 -18.41 10.99
C SER A 97 -5.71 -17.09 10.99
N LEU A 98 -5.86 -16.29 12.05
CA LEU A 98 -5.20 -14.98 12.18
C LEU A 98 -3.69 -15.06 12.47
N GLU A 99 -3.13 -16.24 12.76
CA GLU A 99 -1.69 -16.35 13.02
C GLU A 99 -0.87 -15.94 11.78
N LEU A 100 -1.36 -16.20 10.56
CA LEU A 100 -0.89 -15.62 9.30
C LEU A 100 -2.04 -15.64 8.25
N PRO A 101 -2.84 -14.56 8.12
CA PRO A 101 -3.89 -14.49 7.13
C PRO A 101 -3.34 -14.74 5.72
N SER A 102 -3.91 -15.69 5.00
CA SER A 102 -3.48 -15.99 3.62
C SER A 102 -3.73 -14.82 2.66
N LYS A 103 -4.60 -13.88 3.06
CA LYS A 103 -4.79 -12.60 2.37
C LYS A 103 -5.18 -11.47 3.33
N LEU A 104 -4.48 -10.35 3.21
CA LEU A 104 -4.75 -9.10 3.92
C LEU A 104 -5.03 -7.97 2.93
N TRP A 105 -5.75 -6.96 3.40
CA TRP A 105 -5.86 -5.66 2.78
C TRP A 105 -5.07 -4.65 3.62
N GLY A 106 -4.18 -3.92 2.98
CA GLY A 106 -3.37 -2.86 3.57
C GLY A 106 -3.84 -1.49 3.14
N ILE A 107 -3.83 -0.54 4.08
CA ILE A 107 -4.01 0.88 3.82
C ILE A 107 -2.84 1.62 4.46
N GLU A 108 -2.10 2.39 3.67
CA GLU A 108 -1.02 3.24 4.16
C GLU A 108 -0.86 4.49 3.29
N ILE A 109 -0.17 5.50 3.84
CA ILE A 109 0.17 6.69 3.08
C ILE A 109 1.30 6.36 2.12
N CYS A 110 1.16 6.80 0.87
CA CYS A 110 2.18 6.65 -0.15
C CYS A 110 3.51 7.22 0.32
N GLN A 111 4.60 6.52 0.07
CA GLN A 111 5.96 6.98 0.34
C GLN A 111 6.43 7.95 -0.73
N ASP A 112 7.60 8.54 -0.52
CA ASP A 112 8.30 9.24 -1.60
C ASP A 112 8.64 8.27 -2.74
N VAL A 113 8.34 8.69 -3.98
CA VAL A 113 8.73 7.97 -5.21
C VAL A 113 9.62 8.88 -6.04
N GLN A 114 10.79 8.37 -6.44
CA GLN A 114 11.74 9.11 -7.26
C GLN A 114 11.36 9.02 -8.74
N GLY A 115 11.64 10.08 -9.50
CA GLY A 115 11.49 10.10 -10.96
C GLY A 115 12.54 9.29 -11.70
N GLU A 116 12.12 8.73 -12.84
CA GLU A 116 12.90 7.87 -13.74
C GLU A 116 13.97 8.57 -14.61
N GLU A 117 14.32 9.85 -14.40
CA GLU A 117 15.45 10.46 -15.16
C GLU A 117 16.84 9.89 -14.78
N GLN A 118 16.89 8.64 -14.32
CA GLN A 118 18.09 7.81 -14.33
C GLN A 118 18.29 7.24 -15.74
N TYR A 119 18.85 8.02 -16.67
CA TYR A 119 19.96 7.51 -17.48
C TYR A 119 20.92 8.59 -18.00
N PHE A 120 20.55 9.85 -18.31
CA PHE A 120 21.55 10.82 -18.83
C PHE A 120 21.40 12.34 -18.57
N ALA A 121 20.44 12.85 -17.79
CA ALA A 121 20.49 14.26 -17.39
C ALA A 121 19.71 14.47 -16.09
N GLY A 122 20.42 14.74 -14.99
CA GLY A 122 19.80 14.81 -13.67
C GLY A 122 18.91 16.03 -13.47
N LYS A 123 17.78 15.82 -12.79
CA LYS A 123 17.23 16.78 -11.81
C LYS A 123 16.66 16.19 -10.51
N GLY A 124 16.67 14.86 -10.31
CA GLY A 124 16.36 14.26 -9.00
C GLY A 124 14.98 14.65 -8.43
N GLU A 125 14.00 14.92 -9.29
CA GLU A 125 12.68 15.39 -8.88
C GLU A 125 11.83 14.21 -8.36
N LYS A 126 11.12 14.43 -7.25
CA LYS A 126 10.19 13.45 -6.68
C LYS A 126 8.92 13.40 -7.53
N MET A 127 8.52 12.21 -7.98
CA MET A 127 7.23 12.00 -8.66
C MET A 127 6.06 12.12 -7.68
N PHE A 128 6.24 11.58 -6.48
CA PHE A 128 5.28 11.67 -5.38
C PHE A 128 6.05 11.96 -4.10
N SER A 129 5.49 12.81 -3.25
CA SER A 129 5.99 13.02 -1.89
C SER A 129 5.13 12.28 -0.87
N GLU A 130 5.74 11.87 0.22
CA GLU A 130 5.04 11.21 1.31
C GLU A 130 3.93 12.11 1.86
N GLY A 131 2.70 11.58 1.91
CA GLY A 131 1.51 12.35 2.31
C GLY A 131 0.67 12.91 1.17
N ASP A 132 1.14 12.81 -0.08
CA ASP A 132 0.36 13.33 -1.22
C ASP A 132 -0.86 12.47 -1.54
N ARG A 133 -0.72 11.17 -1.33
CA ARG A 133 -1.65 10.12 -1.75
C ARG A 133 -1.67 8.97 -0.75
N LEU A 134 -2.71 8.16 -0.84
CA LEU A 134 -2.93 6.97 -0.05
C LEU A 134 -2.94 5.73 -0.96
N LEU A 135 -2.35 4.63 -0.47
CA LEU A 135 -2.29 3.34 -1.10
C LEU A 135 -3.30 2.39 -0.44
N ILE A 136 -4.08 1.69 -1.26
CA ILE A 136 -4.91 0.56 -0.84
C ILE A 136 -4.50 -0.66 -1.65
N TYR A 137 -4.09 -1.72 -0.96
CA TYR A 137 -3.50 -2.89 -1.57
C TYR A 137 -3.95 -4.18 -0.90
N THR A 138 -3.77 -5.31 -1.58
CA THR A 138 -3.83 -6.62 -0.95
C THR A 138 -2.44 -7.21 -0.84
N VAL A 139 -2.24 -8.02 0.20
CA VAL A 139 -1.10 -8.91 0.35
C VAL A 139 -1.62 -10.34 0.41
N GLU A 140 -1.05 -11.24 -0.38
CA GLU A 140 -1.28 -12.69 -0.31
C GLU A 140 -0.04 -13.40 0.22
N TYR A 141 -0.23 -14.30 1.19
CA TYR A 141 0.84 -15.06 1.84
C TYR A 141 0.51 -16.57 1.91
N PRO A 142 1.48 -17.48 1.71
CA PRO A 142 2.85 -17.22 1.29
C PRO A 142 2.93 -16.66 -0.13
N GLU A 143 4.01 -15.93 -0.42
CA GLU A 143 4.29 -15.43 -1.76
C GLU A 143 4.54 -16.62 -2.68
N LEU A 144 3.60 -16.89 -3.59
CA LEU A 144 3.75 -17.97 -4.56
C LEU A 144 4.61 -17.49 -5.74
N PRO A 145 5.54 -18.31 -6.27
CA PRO A 145 6.46 -17.91 -7.34
C PRO A 145 5.79 -17.27 -8.56
N ASP A 146 4.56 -17.67 -8.89
CA ASP A 146 3.81 -17.19 -10.07
C ASP A 146 2.69 -16.21 -9.72
N LYS A 147 2.63 -15.68 -8.49
CA LYS A 147 1.61 -14.71 -8.08
C LYS A 147 2.26 -13.49 -7.45
N LYS A 148 1.81 -12.31 -7.90
CA LYS A 148 2.16 -11.05 -7.24
C LYS A 148 1.64 -11.08 -5.80
N ALA A 149 2.58 -11.07 -4.85
CA ALA A 149 2.30 -11.06 -3.43
C ALA A 149 1.52 -9.82 -3.01
N ILE A 150 1.85 -8.66 -3.59
CA ILE A 150 1.16 -7.39 -3.35
C ILE A 150 0.49 -6.93 -4.64
N ARG A 151 -0.75 -6.44 -4.52
CA ARG A 151 -1.53 -5.89 -5.63
C ARG A 151 -2.20 -4.59 -5.21
N LEU A 152 -2.00 -3.52 -5.97
CA LEU A 152 -2.74 -2.28 -5.77
C LEU A 152 -4.11 -2.39 -6.46
N PHE A 153 -5.08 -1.61 -5.97
CA PHE A 153 -6.41 -1.59 -6.56
C PHE A 153 -6.61 -0.28 -7.31
N PRO A 154 -6.81 -0.32 -8.64
CA PRO A 154 -7.01 0.89 -9.41
C PRO A 154 -8.45 1.39 -9.28
N LYS A 155 -8.59 2.71 -9.29
CA LYS A 155 -9.81 3.38 -9.76
C LYS A 155 -9.65 3.70 -11.25
N LYS A 156 -10.77 3.76 -11.97
CA LYS A 156 -10.77 4.22 -13.36
C LYS A 156 -10.90 5.73 -13.38
N GLU A 157 -9.98 6.39 -14.06
CA GLU A 157 -10.02 7.83 -14.30
C GLU A 157 -10.00 8.09 -15.81
N PHE A 158 -10.82 9.02 -16.26
CA PHE A 158 -10.80 9.44 -17.65
C PHE A 158 -9.76 10.55 -17.85
N ASN A 159 -8.71 10.25 -18.61
CA ASN A 159 -7.70 11.24 -18.99
C ASN A 159 -8.19 12.01 -20.22
N LYS A 160 -8.58 13.27 -19.99
CA LYS A 160 -9.09 14.19 -21.01
C LYS A 160 -8.06 14.52 -22.10
N ASP A 161 -6.77 14.55 -21.76
CA ASP A 161 -5.71 14.93 -22.69
C ASP A 161 -5.46 13.81 -23.73
N THR A 162 -5.70 12.56 -23.32
CA THR A 162 -5.49 11.38 -24.16
C THR A 162 -6.79 10.75 -24.67
N ASP A 163 -7.94 11.26 -24.26
CA ASP A 163 -9.28 10.72 -24.56
C ASP A 163 -9.42 9.23 -24.20
N ARG A 164 -8.83 8.81 -23.07
CA ARG A 164 -8.72 7.40 -22.67
C ARG A 164 -8.97 7.22 -21.19
N TRP A 165 -9.60 6.09 -20.85
CA TRP A 165 -9.66 5.61 -19.48
C TRP A 165 -8.30 5.03 -19.08
N ARG A 166 -7.82 5.41 -17.89
CA ARG A 166 -6.62 4.87 -17.26
C ARG A 166 -6.93 4.32 -15.88
N ASN A 167 -6.11 3.37 -15.46
CA ASN A 167 -6.08 2.90 -14.08
C ASN A 167 -5.24 3.88 -13.25
N VAL A 168 -5.77 4.30 -12.11
CA VAL A 168 -5.07 5.14 -11.13
C VAL A 168 -5.09 4.41 -9.80
N TYR A 169 -3.91 4.14 -9.25
CA TYR A 169 -3.75 3.30 -8.06
C TYR A 169 -3.65 4.09 -6.75
N LEU A 170 -3.69 5.42 -6.87
CA LEU A 170 -3.49 6.36 -5.77
C LEU A 170 -4.81 7.04 -5.40
N TYR A 171 -5.06 7.12 -4.10
CA TYR A 171 -6.24 7.76 -3.55
C TYR A 171 -5.92 9.14 -2.94
N SER A 172 -6.86 10.07 -3.03
CA SER A 172 -6.74 11.45 -2.55
C SER A 172 -7.90 11.86 -1.64
N ASP A 173 -7.85 13.12 -1.16
CA ASP A 173 -8.89 13.70 -0.31
C ASP A 173 -10.29 13.60 -0.95
N LYS A 174 -11.30 13.32 -0.12
CA LYS A 174 -12.73 13.19 -0.45
C LYS A 174 -13.07 12.03 -1.37
N GLU A 175 -12.15 11.11 -1.60
CA GLU A 175 -12.42 9.91 -2.38
C GLU A 175 -12.97 8.78 -1.50
N ILE A 176 -13.72 7.89 -2.15
CA ILE A 176 -14.29 6.69 -1.53
C ILE A 176 -13.75 5.46 -2.25
N PHE A 177 -13.14 4.56 -1.50
CA PHE A 177 -12.85 3.21 -1.95
C PHE A 177 -14.01 2.29 -1.62
N ASP A 178 -14.71 1.82 -2.65
CA ASP A 178 -15.74 0.79 -2.51
C ASP A 178 -15.56 -0.29 -3.59
N ASN A 179 -14.63 -1.20 -3.35
CA ASN A 179 -14.46 -2.37 -4.19
C ASN A 179 -15.38 -3.51 -3.72
N PRO A 180 -16.18 -4.15 -4.60
CA PRO A 180 -17.03 -5.27 -4.24
C PRO A 180 -16.28 -6.47 -3.64
N GLY A 181 -15.06 -6.72 -4.11
CA GLY A 181 -14.17 -7.77 -3.62
C GLY A 181 -13.41 -7.42 -2.34
N SER A 182 -13.49 -6.17 -1.87
CA SER A 182 -12.87 -5.73 -0.62
C SER A 182 -13.74 -6.10 0.61
N PRO A 183 -13.13 -6.42 1.77
CA PRO A 183 -13.81 -6.56 3.05
C PRO A 183 -14.19 -5.21 3.68
N MET A 184 -13.89 -4.08 3.06
CA MET A 184 -14.23 -2.75 3.57
C MET A 184 -14.69 -1.76 2.50
N THR A 185 -15.34 -0.70 2.95
CA THR A 185 -15.33 0.61 2.29
C THR A 185 -14.45 1.58 3.07
N VAL A 186 -13.86 2.56 2.38
CA VAL A 186 -13.00 3.59 2.99
C VAL A 186 -13.36 4.96 2.45
N GLU A 187 -13.77 5.87 3.31
CA GLU A 187 -13.87 7.30 3.00
C GLU A 187 -12.59 7.99 3.46
N ILE A 188 -12.02 8.83 2.59
CA ILE A 188 -10.67 9.38 2.74
C ILE A 188 -10.74 10.89 2.91
N HIS A 189 -10.19 11.40 4.00
CA HIS A 189 -10.10 12.84 4.26
C HIS A 189 -8.65 13.23 4.57
N LYS A 190 -8.05 14.08 3.74
CA LYS A 190 -6.70 14.58 3.99
C LYS A 190 -6.74 15.59 5.13
N MET A 191 -5.80 15.44 6.06
CA MET A 191 -5.61 16.34 7.20
C MET A 191 -4.35 17.18 7.01
N ALA A 192 -4.14 18.12 7.94
CA ALA A 192 -2.85 18.80 8.07
C ALA A 192 -1.71 17.81 8.39
N ASN A 193 -0.46 18.26 8.20
CA ASN A 193 0.75 17.49 8.49
C ASN A 193 0.83 16.14 7.76
N ASN A 194 0.30 16.08 6.53
CA ASN A 194 0.35 14.88 5.68
C ASN A 194 -0.37 13.66 6.26
N ASN A 195 -1.24 13.84 7.26
CA ASN A 195 -2.07 12.77 7.81
C ASN A 195 -3.36 12.58 7.00
N TYR A 196 -4.02 11.45 7.19
CA TYR A 196 -5.36 11.18 6.67
C TYR A 196 -6.30 10.73 7.78
N GLN A 197 -7.52 11.27 7.80
CA GLN A 197 -8.63 10.72 8.55
C GLN A 197 -9.38 9.74 7.65
N LEU A 198 -9.47 8.49 8.08
CA LEU A 198 -10.19 7.44 7.37
C LEU A 198 -11.45 7.07 8.13
N LEU A 199 -12.56 6.94 7.41
CA LEU A 199 -13.75 6.24 7.90
C LEU A 199 -13.82 4.88 7.21
N ILE A 200 -13.48 3.83 7.95
CA ILE A 200 -13.35 2.47 7.43
C ILE A 200 -14.54 1.66 7.91
N THR A 201 -15.41 1.23 7.00
CA THR A 201 -16.53 0.34 7.32
C THR A 201 -16.21 -1.07 6.90
N VAL A 202 -15.99 -1.96 7.87
CA VAL A 202 -15.75 -3.38 7.61
C VAL A 202 -17.07 -4.07 7.28
N LYS A 203 -17.13 -4.66 6.09
CA LYS A 203 -18.30 -5.35 5.52
C LYS A 203 -18.54 -6.70 6.24
N PRO A 204 -19.79 -7.19 6.28
CA PRO A 204 -20.07 -8.54 6.74
C PRO A 204 -19.28 -9.59 5.93
N ARG A 205 -18.88 -10.66 6.61
CA ARG A 205 -18.18 -11.80 6.00
C ARG A 205 -19.17 -12.77 5.38
#